data_AF-A0A941VPW8-F1
#
_entry.id   AF-A0A941VPW8-F1
#
_cell.length_a   1.000
_cell.length_b   1.000
_cell.length_c   1.000
_cell.angle_alpha   90.00
_cell.angle_beta   90.00
_cell.angle_gamma   90.00
#
_symmetry.space_group_name_H-M   'P 1'
#
loop_
_entity.id
_entity.type
_entity.pdbx_description
1 polymer ?
#
loop_
_entity_poly.entity_id
_entity_poly.type
_entity_poly.pdbx_seq_one_letter_code
_entity_poly.pdbx_strand_id
1 'polypeptide(L)'
;MIDLHCHLLPGIDDGSPDLETSLEMARIAVADGIVTMACTPHIYPGVYENNGERIRRGIEKLQQALDTGRIPLKLVAGADAHMAPELLARLRSGDAPSLAGSRYFLLEPPHHVAPPRFADFVFNLLAAGFVPLITHPERLTWIEAHYATFCDLVDQGAWMQVTAGSLTGRFGSRPRYWGERLLDEGRVHVLATDSHGVTRRPPLLAEGRAAAERRVGLEESWHLVRTRPAGILADLAPSAMPAIPCQSGADPVLRSTGKKAGFLGQIFGGGKRS
;
A
#
# COMPACT_ATOMS: atom_id res chain seq x y z
N MET A 1 -7.59 -11.52 6.94
CA MET A 1 -6.96 -10.20 6.65
C MET A 1 -7.92 -9.36 5.84
N ILE A 2 -7.67 -8.06 5.76
CA ILE A 2 -8.41 -7.10 4.93
C ILE A 2 -7.41 -6.52 3.94
N ASP A 3 -7.71 -6.63 2.66
CA ASP A 3 -6.89 -6.07 1.59
C ASP A 3 -7.53 -4.80 1.04
N LEU A 4 -6.80 -3.69 1.07
CA LEU A 4 -7.34 -2.37 0.70
C LEU A 4 -6.95 -1.90 -0.69
N HIS A 5 -6.15 -2.67 -1.44
CA HIS A 5 -5.70 -2.30 -2.77
C HIS A 5 -5.73 -3.53 -3.69
N CYS A 6 -6.72 -3.62 -4.58
CA CYS A 6 -6.84 -4.71 -5.55
C CYS A 6 -7.64 -4.32 -6.80
N HIS A 7 -7.16 -4.76 -7.96
CA HIS A 7 -7.77 -4.56 -9.28
C HIS A 7 -8.60 -5.79 -9.68
N LEU A 8 -9.58 -6.11 -8.82
CA LEU A 8 -10.40 -7.32 -8.92
C LEU A 8 -11.54 -7.18 -9.93
N LEU A 9 -11.99 -5.95 -10.23
CA LEU A 9 -13.16 -5.74 -11.07
C LEU A 9 -12.87 -6.10 -12.54
N PRO A 10 -13.74 -6.89 -13.21
CA PRO A 10 -13.48 -7.37 -14.55
C PRO A 10 -13.60 -6.26 -15.60
N GLY A 11 -12.57 -6.14 -16.46
CA GLY A 11 -12.59 -5.35 -17.69
C GLY A 11 -12.73 -3.84 -17.47
N ILE A 12 -12.27 -3.32 -16.33
CA ILE A 12 -12.38 -1.91 -15.97
C ILE A 12 -11.04 -1.15 -16.02
N ASP A 13 -9.93 -1.85 -15.84
CA ASP A 13 -8.56 -1.37 -15.92
C ASP A 13 -7.59 -2.50 -16.35
N ASP A 14 -6.31 -2.43 -15.99
CA ASP A 14 -5.28 -3.43 -16.29
C ASP A 14 -5.20 -4.60 -15.28
N GLY A 15 -6.17 -4.70 -14.37
CA GLY A 15 -6.34 -5.84 -13.49
C GLY A 15 -6.99 -7.03 -14.18
N SER A 16 -8.04 -7.54 -13.55
CA SER A 16 -8.79 -8.68 -14.05
C SER A 16 -9.45 -8.39 -15.42
N PRO A 17 -9.18 -9.18 -16.48
CA PRO A 17 -9.77 -8.93 -17.81
C PRO A 17 -11.23 -9.38 -17.91
N ASP A 18 -11.66 -10.34 -17.09
CA ASP A 18 -12.96 -10.99 -17.19
C ASP A 18 -13.45 -11.55 -15.84
N LEU A 19 -14.72 -11.98 -15.83
CA LEU A 19 -15.35 -12.50 -14.62
C LEU A 19 -14.64 -13.77 -14.12
N GLU A 20 -14.21 -14.66 -15.01
CA GLU A 20 -13.55 -15.92 -14.63
C GLU A 20 -12.27 -15.66 -13.86
N THR A 21 -11.43 -14.75 -14.36
CA THR A 21 -10.20 -14.32 -13.70
C THR A 21 -10.49 -13.66 -12.36
N SER A 22 -11.55 -12.84 -12.28
CA SER A 22 -11.96 -12.18 -11.03
C SER A 22 -12.37 -13.19 -9.96
N LEU A 23 -13.15 -14.21 -10.34
CA LEU A 23 -13.55 -15.29 -9.43
C LEU A 23 -12.35 -16.09 -8.95
N GLU A 24 -11.38 -16.36 -9.82
CA GLU A 24 -10.18 -17.09 -9.44
C GLU A 24 -9.27 -16.27 -8.53
N MET A 25 -9.07 -14.97 -8.81
CA MET A 25 -8.40 -14.06 -7.89
C MET A 25 -9.09 -14.05 -6.53
N ALA A 26 -10.43 -14.01 -6.48
CA ALA A 26 -11.16 -14.06 -5.22
C ALA A 26 -10.96 -15.39 -4.47
N ARG A 27 -10.89 -16.54 -5.15
CA ARG A 27 -10.57 -17.83 -4.53
C ARG A 27 -9.16 -17.83 -3.93
N ILE A 28 -8.18 -17.30 -4.67
CA ILE A 28 -6.80 -17.15 -4.17
C ILE A 28 -6.79 -16.27 -2.91
N ALA A 29 -7.50 -15.14 -2.94
CA ALA A 29 -7.58 -14.22 -1.81
C ALA A 29 -8.18 -14.89 -0.57
N VAL A 30 -9.28 -15.64 -0.72
CA VAL A 30 -9.90 -16.39 0.38
C VAL A 30 -8.95 -17.46 0.92
N ALA A 31 -8.25 -18.19 0.04
CA ALA A 31 -7.27 -19.21 0.44
C ALA A 31 -6.06 -18.59 1.18
N ASP A 32 -5.67 -17.37 0.83
CA ASP A 32 -4.65 -16.57 1.54
C ASP A 32 -5.15 -16.04 2.91
N GLY A 33 -6.46 -16.16 3.17
CA GLY A 33 -7.10 -15.72 4.42
C GLY A 33 -7.63 -14.29 4.37
N ILE A 34 -7.79 -13.69 3.18
CA ILE A 34 -8.46 -12.41 2.98
C ILE A 34 -9.98 -12.61 3.05
N VAL A 35 -10.65 -11.84 3.91
CA VAL A 35 -12.11 -11.94 4.12
C VAL A 35 -12.86 -10.70 3.63
N THR A 36 -12.14 -9.60 3.42
CA THR A 36 -12.68 -8.37 2.85
C THR A 36 -11.65 -7.75 1.94
N MET A 37 -12.09 -7.29 0.77
CA MET A 37 -11.25 -6.70 -0.24
C MET A 37 -11.87 -5.40 -0.75
N ALA A 38 -11.11 -4.32 -0.75
CA ALA A 38 -11.49 -3.10 -1.46
C ALA A 38 -11.19 -3.28 -2.95
N CYS A 39 -12.20 -3.08 -3.79
CA CYS A 39 -12.02 -2.97 -5.22
C CYS A 39 -11.57 -1.54 -5.53
N THR A 40 -10.33 -1.37 -5.95
CA THR A 40 -9.69 -0.07 -6.14
C THR A 40 -9.16 0.06 -7.56
N PRO A 41 -10.02 -0.05 -8.60
CA PRO A 41 -9.54 0.10 -9.95
C PRO A 41 -8.99 1.51 -10.18
N HIS A 42 -8.12 1.64 -11.18
CA HIS A 42 -7.53 2.93 -11.49
C HIS A 42 -8.58 3.97 -11.87
N ILE A 43 -8.41 5.18 -11.36
CA ILE A 43 -8.98 6.40 -11.91
C ILE A 43 -7.82 7.24 -12.42
N TYR A 44 -7.62 7.23 -13.73
CA TYR A 44 -6.53 7.94 -14.39
C TYR A 44 -7.10 8.70 -15.59
N PRO A 45 -7.31 10.03 -15.48
CA PRO A 45 -7.77 10.86 -16.60
C PRO A 45 -6.92 10.66 -17.86
N GLY A 46 -7.57 10.39 -18.99
CA GLY A 46 -6.98 10.08 -20.29
C GLY A 46 -6.57 8.62 -20.50
N VAL A 47 -6.58 7.78 -19.46
CA VAL A 47 -6.17 6.36 -19.54
C VAL A 47 -7.29 5.43 -19.06
N TYR A 48 -7.75 5.62 -17.82
CA TYR A 48 -8.84 4.88 -17.18
C TYR A 48 -9.90 5.87 -16.66
N GLU A 49 -10.90 6.14 -17.51
CA GLU A 49 -12.03 7.05 -17.23
C GLU A 49 -13.10 6.39 -16.34
N ASN A 50 -12.65 5.80 -15.24
CA ASN A 50 -13.54 5.20 -14.25
C ASN A 50 -14.15 6.28 -13.35
N ASN A 51 -15.36 6.00 -12.87
CA ASN A 51 -16.07 6.84 -11.92
C ASN A 51 -16.77 5.99 -10.86
N GLY A 52 -17.19 6.63 -9.77
CA GLY A 52 -17.79 5.93 -8.64
C GLY A 52 -19.03 5.13 -8.97
N GLU A 53 -19.85 5.58 -9.92
CA GLU A 53 -21.06 4.87 -10.34
C GLU A 53 -20.72 3.55 -11.07
N ARG A 54 -19.76 3.58 -12.01
CA ARG A 54 -19.27 2.40 -12.72
C ARG A 54 -18.63 1.40 -11.75
N ILE A 55 -17.82 1.89 -10.80
CA ILE A 55 -17.15 1.05 -9.80
C ILE A 55 -18.17 0.35 -8.90
N ARG A 56 -19.12 1.09 -8.31
CA ARG A 56 -20.16 0.49 -7.43
C ARG A 56 -20.99 -0.56 -8.14
N ARG A 57 -21.44 -0.30 -9.37
CA ARG A 57 -22.15 -1.31 -10.18
C ARG A 57 -21.29 -2.53 -10.49
N GLY A 58 -20.01 -2.35 -10.77
CA GLY A 58 -19.07 -3.45 -10.97
C GLY A 58 -18.95 -4.33 -9.72
N ILE A 59 -18.85 -3.70 -8.55
CA ILE A 59 -18.80 -4.38 -7.26
C ILE A 59 -20.08 -5.17 -7.00
N GLU A 60 -21.27 -4.58 -7.20
CA GLU A 60 -22.55 -5.26 -7.00
C GLU A 60 -22.65 -6.53 -7.85
N LYS A 61 -22.31 -6.43 -9.15
CA LYS A 61 -22.32 -7.58 -10.07
C LYS A 61 -21.32 -8.65 -9.66
N LEU A 62 -20.10 -8.25 -9.29
CA LEU A 62 -19.07 -9.19 -8.88
C LEU A 62 -19.44 -9.86 -7.54
N GLN A 63 -19.96 -9.12 -6.57
CA GLN A 63 -20.41 -9.68 -5.29
C GLN A 63 -21.51 -10.73 -5.51
N GLN A 64 -22.50 -10.46 -6.37
CA GLN A 64 -23.52 -11.46 -6.72
C GLN A 64 -22.92 -12.73 -7.33
N ALA A 65 -21.90 -12.60 -8.17
CA ALA A 65 -21.21 -13.74 -8.76
C ALA A 65 -20.40 -14.52 -7.71
N LEU A 66 -19.74 -13.83 -6.77
CA LEU A 66 -19.05 -14.46 -5.63
C LEU A 66 -20.03 -15.22 -4.73
N ASP A 67 -21.18 -14.62 -4.42
CA ASP A 67 -22.22 -15.23 -3.59
C ASP A 67 -22.80 -16.48 -4.26
N THR A 68 -23.09 -16.39 -5.56
CA THR A 68 -23.56 -17.54 -6.37
C THR A 68 -22.50 -18.65 -6.42
N GLY A 69 -21.23 -18.28 -6.57
CA GLY A 69 -20.08 -19.19 -6.54
C GLY A 69 -19.70 -19.68 -5.15
N ARG A 70 -20.39 -19.23 -4.09
CA ARG A 70 -20.08 -19.50 -2.68
C ARG A 70 -18.64 -19.19 -2.30
N ILE A 71 -18.10 -18.10 -2.83
CA ILE A 71 -16.76 -17.59 -2.51
C ILE A 71 -16.93 -16.57 -1.37
N PRO A 72 -16.49 -16.88 -0.13
CA PRO A 72 -16.77 -16.06 1.05
C PRO A 72 -15.84 -14.84 1.14
N LEU A 73 -15.94 -13.93 0.17
CA LEU A 73 -15.19 -12.69 0.12
C LEU A 73 -16.17 -11.50 0.07
N LYS A 74 -16.03 -10.58 1.02
CA LYS A 74 -16.79 -9.33 1.02
C LYS A 74 -16.06 -8.26 0.22
N LEU A 75 -16.75 -7.62 -0.71
CA LEU A 75 -16.23 -6.50 -1.47
C LEU A 75 -16.66 -5.16 -0.89
N VAL A 76 -15.77 -4.17 -0.94
CA VAL A 76 -16.06 -2.77 -0.60
C VAL A 76 -15.54 -1.83 -1.69
N ALA A 77 -16.14 -0.65 -1.78
CA ALA A 77 -15.75 0.34 -2.78
C ALA A 77 -14.44 1.05 -2.43
N GLY A 78 -13.74 1.49 -3.48
CA GLY A 78 -12.59 2.37 -3.43
C GLY A 78 -12.16 2.71 -4.86
N ALA A 79 -11.04 3.39 -5.00
CA ALA A 79 -10.36 3.63 -6.28
C ALA A 79 -8.88 3.86 -5.98
N ASP A 80 -8.00 3.40 -6.85
CA ASP A 80 -6.62 3.86 -6.88
C ASP A 80 -6.58 5.14 -7.73
N ALA A 81 -6.69 6.27 -7.05
CA ALA A 81 -6.95 7.54 -7.70
C ALA A 81 -5.62 8.22 -8.06
N HIS A 82 -5.38 8.40 -9.36
CA HIS A 82 -4.22 9.11 -9.84
C HIS A 82 -4.25 10.56 -9.37
N MET A 83 -3.09 11.07 -8.96
CA MET A 83 -2.94 12.48 -8.59
C MET A 83 -3.31 13.38 -9.77
N ALA A 84 -4.38 14.15 -9.60
CA ALA A 84 -4.84 15.13 -10.58
C ALA A 84 -5.45 16.37 -9.90
N PRO A 85 -5.40 17.57 -10.51
CA PRO A 85 -5.90 18.81 -9.91
C PRO A 85 -7.36 18.74 -9.41
N GLU A 86 -8.21 18.01 -10.13
CA GLU A 86 -9.64 17.85 -9.90
C GLU A 86 -9.99 16.76 -8.86
N LEU A 87 -8.99 16.00 -8.38
CA LEU A 87 -9.21 14.86 -7.48
C LEU A 87 -10.01 15.25 -6.23
N LEU A 88 -9.71 16.39 -5.61
CA LEU A 88 -10.46 16.85 -4.43
C LEU A 88 -11.95 17.07 -4.74
N ALA A 89 -12.28 17.64 -5.91
CA ALA A 89 -13.66 17.82 -6.31
C ALA A 89 -14.34 16.46 -6.55
N ARG A 90 -13.64 15.51 -7.18
CA ARG A 90 -14.14 14.14 -7.43
C ARG A 90 -14.32 13.32 -6.16
N LEU A 91 -13.47 13.50 -5.15
CA LEU A 91 -13.66 12.89 -3.82
C LEU A 91 -14.93 13.43 -3.16
N ARG A 92 -15.17 14.75 -3.23
CA ARG A 92 -16.37 15.39 -2.66
C ARG A 92 -17.67 14.99 -3.36
N SER A 93 -17.65 14.82 -4.68
CA SER A 93 -18.82 14.33 -5.43
C SER A 93 -19.04 12.82 -5.30
N GLY A 94 -18.03 12.08 -4.85
CA GLY A 94 -18.02 10.62 -4.84
C GLY A 94 -17.74 9.98 -6.22
N ASP A 95 -17.28 10.77 -7.20
CA ASP A 95 -16.83 10.27 -8.51
C ASP A 95 -15.47 9.58 -8.44
N ALA A 96 -14.67 9.90 -7.43
CA ALA A 96 -13.53 9.11 -6.99
C ALA A 96 -13.88 8.51 -5.63
N PRO A 97 -14.31 7.23 -5.57
CA PRO A 97 -14.69 6.61 -4.30
C PRO A 97 -13.51 6.51 -3.33
N SER A 98 -13.71 6.98 -2.11
CA SER A 98 -12.86 6.63 -0.98
C SER A 98 -13.13 5.20 -0.51
N LEU A 99 -12.22 4.65 0.31
CA LEU A 99 -12.30 3.29 0.83
C LEU A 99 -13.55 3.14 1.72
N ALA A 100 -14.51 2.33 1.26
CA ALA A 100 -15.82 2.13 1.85
C ALA A 100 -16.59 3.43 2.19
N GLY A 101 -16.35 4.52 1.45
CA GLY A 101 -16.98 5.81 1.74
C GLY A 101 -16.44 6.52 2.98
N SER A 102 -15.31 6.06 3.54
CA SER A 102 -14.62 6.71 4.66
C SER A 102 -13.87 7.97 4.21
N ARG A 103 -13.19 8.65 5.14
CA ARG A 103 -12.24 9.73 4.82
C ARG A 103 -10.96 9.26 4.15
N TYR A 104 -10.69 7.95 4.18
CA TYR A 104 -9.45 7.37 3.67
C TYR A 104 -9.59 7.00 2.21
N PHE A 105 -8.60 7.33 1.38
CA PHE A 105 -8.60 6.97 -0.03
C PHE A 105 -7.19 6.66 -0.52
N LEU A 106 -7.07 5.87 -1.58
CA LEU A 106 -5.79 5.59 -2.19
C LEU A 106 -5.40 6.73 -3.14
N LEU A 107 -4.21 7.28 -2.94
CA LEU A 107 -3.63 8.33 -3.77
C LEU A 107 -2.42 7.76 -4.50
N GLU A 108 -2.50 7.67 -5.83
CA GLU A 108 -1.41 7.18 -6.68
C GLU A 108 -0.64 8.36 -7.30
N PRO A 109 0.62 8.62 -6.89
CA PRO A 109 1.48 9.54 -7.60
C PRO A 109 2.04 8.92 -8.90
N PRO A 110 2.43 9.73 -9.90
CA PRO A 110 3.15 9.25 -11.07
C PRO A 110 4.44 8.49 -10.68
N HIS A 111 4.60 7.29 -11.24
CA HIS A 111 5.69 6.37 -10.88
C HIS A 111 7.09 6.89 -11.20
N HIS A 112 7.23 7.68 -12.27
CA HIS A 112 8.55 8.00 -12.84
C HIS A 112 8.98 9.46 -12.66
N VAL A 113 8.04 10.35 -12.35
CA VAL A 113 8.29 11.79 -12.24
C VAL A 113 7.64 12.31 -10.97
N ALA A 114 8.44 12.94 -10.10
CA ALA A 114 7.92 13.58 -8.91
C ALA A 114 7.00 14.75 -9.30
N PRO A 115 5.73 14.77 -8.86
CA PRO A 115 4.84 15.89 -9.15
C PRO A 115 5.38 17.19 -8.53
N PRO A 116 5.33 18.31 -9.26
CA PRO A 116 5.59 19.60 -8.65
C PRO A 116 4.57 19.83 -7.54
N ARG A 117 5.03 20.37 -6.40
CA ARG A 117 4.17 20.70 -5.25
C ARG A 117 3.38 19.50 -4.70
N PHE A 118 3.94 18.30 -4.77
CA PHE A 118 3.33 17.08 -4.21
C PHE A 118 2.90 17.26 -2.74
N ALA A 119 3.77 17.86 -1.92
CA ALA A 119 3.46 18.12 -0.51
C ALA A 119 2.25 19.05 -0.33
N ASP A 120 2.19 20.16 -1.06
CA ASP A 120 1.05 21.10 -1.01
C ASP A 120 -0.26 20.41 -1.42
N PHE A 121 -0.20 19.53 -2.43
CA PHE A 121 -1.37 18.80 -2.90
C PHE A 121 -1.91 17.87 -1.80
N VAL A 122 -1.03 17.09 -1.16
CA VAL A 122 -1.38 16.21 -0.04
C VAL A 122 -1.90 17.02 1.15
N PHE A 123 -1.28 18.15 1.47
CA PHE A 123 -1.74 19.05 2.54
C PHE A 123 -3.16 19.57 2.27
N ASN A 124 -3.47 19.96 1.04
CA ASN A 124 -4.82 20.44 0.69
C ASN A 124 -5.89 19.35 0.85
N LEU A 125 -5.55 18.08 0.58
CA LEU A 125 -6.44 16.94 0.81
C LEU A 125 -6.69 16.72 2.32
N LEU A 126 -5.62 16.77 3.12
CA LEU A 126 -5.69 16.68 4.59
C LEU A 126 -6.54 17.82 5.17
N ALA A 127 -6.30 19.06 4.74
CA ALA A 127 -7.06 20.23 5.18
C ALA A 127 -8.54 20.17 4.78
N ALA A 128 -8.87 19.44 3.71
CA ALA A 128 -10.25 19.18 3.31
C ALA A 128 -10.93 18.03 4.08
N GLY A 129 -10.23 17.38 5.01
CA GLY A 129 -10.76 16.32 5.87
C GLY A 129 -10.55 14.90 5.32
N PHE A 130 -9.87 14.73 4.19
CA PHE A 130 -9.52 13.42 3.65
C PHE A 130 -8.15 12.97 4.16
N VAL A 131 -7.98 11.66 4.35
CA VAL A 131 -6.69 11.06 4.71
C VAL A 131 -6.16 10.28 3.51
N PRO A 132 -5.19 10.81 2.76
CA PRO A 132 -4.60 10.10 1.64
C PRO A 132 -3.74 8.93 2.14
N LEU A 133 -3.97 7.75 1.60
CA LEU A 133 -3.05 6.62 1.64
C LEU A 133 -2.23 6.67 0.35
N ILE A 134 -1.02 7.19 0.44
CA ILE A 134 -0.08 7.20 -0.69
C ILE A 134 0.24 5.75 -1.04
N THR A 135 -0.12 5.33 -2.26
CA THR A 135 0.07 3.96 -2.71
C THR A 135 1.50 3.70 -3.13
N HIS A 136 1.98 2.52 -2.73
CA HIS A 136 3.26 1.92 -3.06
C HIS A 136 4.43 2.91 -3.27
N PRO A 137 4.72 3.80 -2.30
CA PRO A 137 5.79 4.78 -2.44
C PRO A 137 7.15 4.11 -2.70
N GLU A 138 7.34 2.87 -2.25
CA GLU A 138 8.54 2.07 -2.50
C GLU A 138 8.80 1.77 -3.98
N ARG A 139 7.76 1.87 -4.83
CA ARG A 139 7.86 1.64 -6.28
C ARG A 139 8.16 2.91 -7.07
N LEU A 140 8.05 4.10 -6.46
CA LEU A 140 8.31 5.38 -7.12
C LEU A 140 9.81 5.51 -7.40
N THR A 141 10.20 5.79 -8.65
CA THR A 141 11.63 5.88 -9.00
C THR A 141 12.34 7.01 -8.25
N TRP A 142 11.57 8.03 -7.87
CA TRP A 142 12.03 9.27 -7.23
C TRP A 142 11.94 9.27 -5.70
N ILE A 143 11.52 8.16 -5.06
CA ILE A 143 11.40 8.06 -3.58
C ILE A 143 12.68 8.49 -2.85
N GLU A 144 13.84 8.11 -3.38
CA GLU A 144 15.15 8.37 -2.76
C GLU A 144 15.44 9.85 -2.59
N ALA A 145 15.20 10.64 -3.64
CA ALA A 145 15.43 12.08 -3.63
C ALA A 145 14.39 12.84 -2.79
N HIS A 146 13.26 12.22 -2.47
CA HIS A 146 12.12 12.84 -1.79
C HIS A 146 11.74 12.11 -0.50
N TYR A 147 12.65 11.30 0.06
CA TYR A 147 12.35 10.49 1.23
C TYR A 147 11.93 11.34 2.43
N ALA A 148 12.63 12.45 2.66
CA ALA A 148 12.28 13.42 3.69
C ALA A 148 10.85 13.96 3.51
N THR A 149 10.44 14.25 2.27
CA THR A 149 9.07 14.70 1.99
C THR A 149 8.03 13.66 2.40
N PHE A 150 8.23 12.36 2.12
CA PHE A 150 7.30 11.33 2.59
C PHE A 150 7.25 11.24 4.11
N CYS A 151 8.38 11.42 4.79
CA CYS A 151 8.44 11.48 6.25
C CYS A 151 7.62 12.65 6.78
N ASP A 152 7.84 13.85 6.25
CA ASP A 152 7.12 15.06 6.64
C ASP A 152 5.61 14.94 6.40
N LEU A 153 5.20 14.29 5.31
CA LEU A 153 3.79 14.06 5.00
C LEU A 153 3.14 13.09 5.99
N VAL A 154 3.85 12.04 6.40
CA VAL A 154 3.39 11.12 7.46
C VAL A 154 3.23 11.86 8.78
N ASP A 155 4.19 12.71 9.14
CA ASP A 155 4.15 13.51 10.36
C ASP A 155 2.99 14.52 10.35
N GLN A 156 2.56 14.95 9.16
CA GLN A 156 1.38 15.79 8.93
C GLN A 156 0.05 15.02 8.88
N GLY A 157 0.08 13.69 8.89
CA GLY A 157 -1.11 12.83 8.95
C GLY A 157 -1.47 12.11 7.65
N ALA A 158 -0.66 12.21 6.59
CA ALA A 158 -0.81 11.33 5.43
C ALA A 158 -0.41 9.89 5.78
N TRP A 159 -1.04 8.92 5.14
CA TRP A 159 -0.76 7.50 5.36
C TRP A 159 0.00 6.92 4.18
N MET A 160 0.69 5.80 4.41
CA MET A 160 1.40 5.07 3.35
C MET A 160 0.97 3.61 3.32
N GLN A 161 0.73 3.13 2.10
CA GLN A 161 0.48 1.73 1.80
C GLN A 161 1.67 1.13 1.04
N VAL A 162 2.31 0.10 1.60
CA VAL A 162 3.36 -0.68 0.89
C VAL A 162 2.75 -1.90 0.24
N THR A 163 3.24 -2.29 -0.94
CA THR A 163 2.75 -3.48 -1.64
C THR A 163 3.39 -4.77 -1.10
N ALA A 164 2.58 -5.77 -0.78
CA ALA A 164 3.02 -7.05 -0.21
C ALA A 164 4.11 -7.73 -1.06
N GLY A 165 3.92 -7.74 -2.38
CA GLY A 165 4.89 -8.30 -3.33
C GLY A 165 6.25 -7.58 -3.34
N SER A 166 6.32 -6.32 -2.91
CA SER A 166 7.59 -5.58 -2.79
C SER A 166 8.46 -6.23 -1.71
N LEU A 167 7.87 -6.60 -0.58
CA LEU A 167 8.58 -7.23 0.55
C LEU A 167 9.05 -8.65 0.26
N THR A 168 8.36 -9.37 -0.65
CA THR A 168 8.75 -10.70 -1.10
C THR A 168 9.67 -10.69 -2.32
N GLY A 169 10.00 -9.50 -2.84
CA GLY A 169 10.94 -9.30 -3.94
C GLY A 169 10.35 -9.47 -5.35
N ARG A 170 9.01 -9.60 -5.49
CA ARG A 170 8.34 -9.77 -6.79
C ARG A 170 8.53 -8.57 -7.72
N PHE A 171 8.73 -7.38 -7.17
CA PHE A 171 9.00 -6.14 -7.92
C PHE A 171 10.50 -5.81 -8.03
N GLY A 172 11.38 -6.74 -7.66
CA GLY A 172 12.83 -6.55 -7.71
C GLY A 172 13.42 -5.94 -6.44
N SER A 173 14.75 -5.75 -6.46
CA SER A 173 15.53 -5.38 -5.28
C SER A 173 15.28 -3.95 -4.79
N ARG A 174 15.02 -2.99 -5.70
CA ARG A 174 14.80 -1.59 -5.32
C ARG A 174 13.47 -1.39 -4.56
N PRO A 175 12.30 -1.84 -5.06
CA PRO A 175 11.06 -1.76 -4.28
C PRO A 175 11.13 -2.54 -2.96
N ARG A 176 11.82 -3.69 -2.97
CA ARG A 176 12.06 -4.43 -1.74
C ARG A 176 12.84 -3.61 -0.71
N TYR A 177 13.98 -3.03 -1.10
CA TYR A 177 14.79 -2.19 -0.21
C TYR A 177 13.97 -1.04 0.40
N TRP A 178 13.22 -0.31 -0.42
CA TRP A 178 12.44 0.83 0.06
C TRP A 178 11.26 0.41 0.93
N GLY A 179 10.54 -0.66 0.57
CA GLY A 179 9.45 -1.19 1.40
C GLY A 179 9.95 -1.70 2.75
N GLU A 180 11.09 -2.40 2.76
CA GLU A 180 11.75 -2.85 3.97
C GLU A 180 12.24 -1.69 4.85
N ARG A 181 12.83 -0.64 4.25
CA ARG A 181 13.27 0.56 4.97
C ARG A 181 12.10 1.31 5.61
N LEU A 182 11.01 1.52 4.85
CA LEU A 182 9.81 2.19 5.37
C LEU A 182 9.22 1.45 6.57
N LEU A 183 9.26 0.11 6.55
CA LEU A 183 8.84 -0.72 7.69
C LEU A 183 9.80 -0.62 8.87
N ASP A 184 11.11 -0.72 8.64
CA ASP A 184 12.12 -0.65 9.70
C ASP A 184 12.09 0.70 10.43
N GLU A 185 11.81 1.78 9.70
CA GLU A 185 11.63 3.12 10.26
C GLU A 185 10.20 3.35 10.81
N GLY A 186 9.32 2.36 10.76
CA GLY A 186 8.00 2.44 11.36
C GLY A 186 7.04 3.42 10.68
N ARG A 187 7.18 3.66 9.37
CA ARG A 187 6.44 4.69 8.62
C ARG A 187 5.22 4.16 7.85
N VAL A 188 5.02 2.85 7.81
CA VAL A 188 3.96 2.21 7.01
C VAL A 188 2.69 2.04 7.83
N HIS A 189 1.55 2.40 7.25
CA HIS A 189 0.25 2.28 7.92
C HIS A 189 -0.49 1.02 7.49
N VAL A 190 -0.40 0.68 6.19
CA VAL A 190 -1.14 -0.42 5.58
C VAL A 190 -0.21 -1.24 4.69
N LEU A 191 -0.43 -2.55 4.69
CA LEU A 191 0.12 -3.46 3.68
C LEU A 191 -1.06 -3.99 2.85
N ALA A 192 -0.94 -3.95 1.53
CA ALA A 192 -1.99 -4.40 0.61
C ALA A 192 -1.37 -5.15 -0.57
N THR A 193 -2.18 -5.90 -1.32
CA THR A 193 -1.66 -6.79 -2.38
C THR A 193 -1.33 -6.05 -3.66
N ASP A 194 -2.13 -5.04 -4.01
CA ASP A 194 -2.05 -4.33 -5.28
C ASP A 194 -2.04 -5.34 -6.45
N SER A 195 -2.98 -6.30 -6.35
CA SER A 195 -3.12 -7.44 -7.25
C SER A 195 -3.85 -7.11 -8.53
N HIS A 196 -3.42 -7.76 -9.62
CA HIS A 196 -3.92 -7.54 -10.99
C HIS A 196 -4.23 -8.84 -11.74
N GLY A 197 -3.99 -10.01 -11.14
CA GLY A 197 -4.25 -11.29 -11.82
C GLY A 197 -3.74 -12.48 -11.04
N VAL A 198 -3.94 -13.69 -11.56
CA VAL A 198 -3.66 -14.94 -10.82
C VAL A 198 -2.20 -15.39 -10.85
N THR A 199 -1.36 -14.82 -11.71
CA THR A 199 0.04 -15.27 -11.93
C THR A 199 1.09 -14.26 -11.45
N ARG A 200 1.17 -13.09 -12.11
CA ARG A 200 2.23 -12.10 -11.86
C ARG A 200 2.04 -11.35 -10.55
N ARG A 201 0.81 -10.89 -10.29
CA ARG A 201 0.42 -10.11 -9.11
C ARG A 201 -0.82 -10.73 -8.45
N PRO A 202 -0.70 -11.95 -7.89
CA PRO A 202 -1.80 -12.64 -7.21
C PRO A 202 -2.11 -12.01 -5.85
N PRO A 203 -3.36 -12.13 -5.36
CA PRO A 203 -3.81 -11.59 -4.08
C PRO A 203 -3.29 -12.42 -2.90
N LEU A 204 -1.98 -12.28 -2.67
CA LEU A 204 -1.23 -12.95 -1.61
C LEU A 204 -0.74 -11.91 -0.60
N LEU A 205 -1.54 -11.66 0.44
CA LEU A 205 -1.22 -10.73 1.52
C LEU A 205 -0.48 -11.44 2.66
N ALA A 206 -0.71 -12.74 2.87
CA ALA A 206 -0.13 -13.50 3.97
C ALA A 206 1.41 -13.54 3.91
N GLU A 207 1.97 -13.74 2.71
CA GLU A 207 3.43 -13.75 2.52
C GLU A 207 4.06 -12.39 2.84
N GLY A 208 3.38 -11.29 2.46
CA GLY A 208 3.78 -9.93 2.76
C GLY A 208 3.72 -9.65 4.26
N ARG A 209 2.63 -10.05 4.93
CA ARG A 209 2.47 -9.91 6.39
C ARG A 209 3.59 -10.66 7.13
N ALA A 210 3.88 -11.90 6.72
CA ALA A 210 4.96 -12.69 7.30
C ALA A 210 6.34 -12.05 7.06
N ALA A 211 6.53 -11.37 5.92
CA ALA A 211 7.73 -10.58 5.66
C ALA A 211 7.85 -9.36 6.56
N ALA A 212 6.75 -8.62 6.75
CA ALA A 212 6.68 -7.49 7.67
C ALA A 212 6.92 -7.92 9.13
N GLU A 213 6.34 -9.04 9.58
CA GLU A 213 6.49 -9.56 10.95
C GLU A 213 7.96 -9.74 11.36
N ARG A 214 8.84 -10.17 10.44
CA ARG A 214 10.29 -10.33 10.72
C ARG A 214 11.01 -9.00 10.98
N ARG A 215 10.38 -7.87 10.65
CA ARG A 215 10.91 -6.52 10.74
C ARG A 215 10.27 -5.73 11.88
N VAL A 216 8.94 -5.72 11.94
CA VAL A 216 8.16 -4.90 12.88
C VAL A 216 7.54 -5.68 14.04
N GLY A 217 7.70 -7.00 14.06
CA GLY A 217 7.10 -7.87 15.08
C GLY A 217 5.67 -8.29 14.77
N LEU A 218 5.17 -9.26 15.56
CA LEU A 218 3.87 -9.90 15.33
C LEU A 218 2.71 -8.92 15.40
N GLU A 219 2.66 -8.11 16.45
CA GLU A 219 1.54 -7.17 16.70
C GLU A 219 1.40 -6.15 15.58
N GLU A 220 2.47 -5.41 15.28
CA GLU A 220 2.45 -4.39 14.22
C GLU A 220 2.15 -5.02 12.84
N SER A 221 2.65 -6.22 12.55
CA SER A 221 2.30 -6.92 11.30
C SER A 221 0.79 -7.14 11.14
N TRP A 222 0.06 -7.35 12.23
CA TRP A 222 -1.41 -7.46 12.22
C TRP A 222 -2.10 -6.10 12.21
N HIS A 223 -1.47 -5.04 12.70
CA HIS A 223 -1.99 -3.70 12.51
C HIS A 223 -2.03 -3.30 11.03
N LEU A 224 -0.98 -3.66 10.26
CA LEU A 224 -0.85 -3.36 8.83
C LEU A 224 -1.95 -4.00 7.94
N VAL A 225 -2.44 -5.19 8.26
CA VAL A 225 -3.34 -6.00 7.40
C VAL A 225 -4.72 -6.31 7.99
N ARG A 226 -4.98 -5.84 9.22
CA ARG A 226 -6.24 -6.12 9.93
C ARG A 226 -6.72 -4.92 10.72
N THR A 227 -5.91 -4.41 11.65
CA THR A 227 -6.41 -3.43 12.63
C THR A 227 -6.64 -2.06 12.00
N ARG A 228 -5.63 -1.48 11.35
CA ARG A 228 -5.79 -0.19 10.66
C ARG A 228 -6.70 -0.32 9.44
N PRO A 229 -6.62 -1.39 8.61
CA PRO A 229 -7.61 -1.62 7.57
C PRO A 229 -9.07 -1.67 8.06
N ALA A 230 -9.35 -2.37 9.17
CA ALA A 230 -10.70 -2.41 9.73
C ALA A 230 -11.16 -1.01 10.20
N GLY A 231 -10.29 -0.25 10.85
CA GLY A 231 -10.60 1.11 11.29
C GLY A 231 -10.81 2.08 10.12
N ILE A 232 -10.06 1.93 9.02
CA ILE A 232 -10.31 2.64 7.76
C ILE A 232 -11.72 2.34 7.24
N LEU A 233 -12.09 1.07 7.13
CA LEU A 233 -13.42 0.68 6.63
C LEU A 233 -14.57 1.13 7.54
N ALA A 234 -14.29 1.38 8.82
CA ALA A 234 -15.25 1.90 9.80
C ALA A 234 -15.20 3.44 9.95
N ASP A 235 -14.42 4.15 9.12
CA ASP A 235 -14.17 5.59 9.20
C ASP A 235 -13.74 6.10 10.60
N LEU A 236 -12.95 5.29 11.32
CA LEU A 236 -12.40 5.73 12.60
C LEU A 236 -11.42 6.89 12.37
N ALA A 237 -11.38 7.85 13.30
CA ALA A 237 -10.35 8.88 13.27
C ALA A 237 -8.95 8.26 13.40
N PRO A 238 -7.89 8.85 12.81
CA PRO A 238 -6.53 8.31 12.92
C PRO A 238 -6.08 8.08 14.37
N SER A 239 -6.45 8.99 15.28
CA SER A 239 -6.14 8.90 16.72
C SER A 239 -6.88 7.79 17.47
N ALA A 240 -7.92 7.19 16.88
CA ALA A 240 -8.66 6.06 17.45
C ALA A 240 -8.09 4.70 17.01
N MET A 241 -7.04 4.70 16.18
CA MET A 241 -6.33 3.50 15.73
C MET A 241 -4.92 3.45 16.33
N PRO A 242 -4.30 2.25 16.40
CA PRO A 242 -2.91 2.13 16.85
C PRO A 242 -1.99 3.04 16.03
N ALA A 243 -1.21 3.88 16.71
CA ALA A 243 -0.18 4.69 16.08
C ALA A 243 0.85 3.80 15.36
N ILE A 244 1.48 4.32 14.32
CA ILE A 244 2.62 3.64 13.69
C ILE A 244 3.85 3.69 14.62
N PRO A 245 4.81 2.76 14.49
CA PRO A 245 5.93 2.67 15.43
C PRO A 245 6.68 3.98 15.64
N CYS A 246 6.98 4.75 14.59
CA CYS A 246 7.71 6.01 14.71
C CYS A 246 6.97 7.12 15.47
N GLN A 247 5.64 7.02 15.59
CA GLN A 247 4.80 7.97 16.32
C GLN A 247 4.45 7.49 17.74
N SER A 248 4.63 6.20 18.03
CA SER A 248 4.28 5.56 19.30
C SER A 248 5.35 5.70 20.39
N GLY A 249 6.54 6.23 20.06
CA GLY A 249 7.70 6.26 20.95
C GLY A 249 8.35 4.89 21.18
N ALA A 250 7.90 3.83 20.49
CA ALA A 250 8.60 2.56 20.44
C ALA A 250 9.89 2.73 19.63
N ASP A 251 11.02 2.30 20.19
CA ASP A 251 12.29 2.32 19.46
C ASP A 251 12.15 1.54 18.15
N PRO A 252 12.44 2.15 16.98
CA PRO A 252 12.50 1.39 15.74
C PRO A 252 13.50 0.25 15.93
N VAL A 253 13.17 -0.94 15.40
CA VAL A 253 14.06 -2.11 15.44
C VAL A 253 15.26 -1.82 14.54
N LEU A 254 16.18 -0.99 15.03
CA LEU A 254 17.45 -0.68 14.39
C LEU A 254 18.29 -1.95 14.41
N ARG A 255 18.19 -2.75 13.36
CA ARG A 255 19.19 -3.78 13.09
C ARG A 255 20.48 -3.07 12.73
N SER A 256 21.41 -3.06 13.68
CA SER A 256 22.82 -2.73 13.50
C SER A 256 23.30 -3.31 12.15
N THR A 257 23.54 -2.43 11.18
CA THR A 257 24.36 -2.77 10.02
C THR A 257 25.76 -3.02 10.55
N GLY A 258 26.11 -4.30 10.72
CA GLY A 258 27.42 -4.72 11.21
C GLY A 258 28.51 -4.10 10.34
N LYS A 259 29.20 -3.08 10.88
CA LYS A 259 30.51 -2.67 10.37
C LYS A 259 31.42 -3.89 10.47
N LYS A 260 31.81 -4.47 9.34
CA LYS A 260 33.01 -5.31 9.26
C LYS A 260 34.20 -4.42 9.54
N ALA A 261 34.59 -4.33 10.80
CA ALA A 261 35.94 -3.96 11.18
C ALA A 261 36.83 -5.19 10.93
N GLY A 262 37.94 -4.97 10.22
CA GLY A 262 39.03 -5.93 10.11
C GLY A 262 39.28 -6.39 8.68
N PHE A 263 40.24 -5.75 8.01
CA PHE A 263 41.45 -6.43 7.48
C PHE A 263 42.32 -5.39 6.73
N LEU A 264 43.35 -4.87 7.41
CA LEU A 264 44.61 -4.39 6.82
C LEU A 264 45.47 -3.77 7.94
N GLY A 265 46.22 -4.63 8.61
CA GLY A 265 47.07 -4.24 9.72
C GLY A 265 48.11 -5.32 9.99
N GLN A 266 48.89 -5.66 8.97
CA GLN A 266 50.19 -6.32 9.09
C GLN A 266 50.78 -6.43 7.69
N ILE A 267 51.84 -5.68 7.40
CA ILE A 267 53.09 -6.14 6.78
C ILE A 267 54.12 -5.00 6.98
N PHE A 268 55.33 -5.38 7.35
CA PHE A 268 56.55 -4.59 7.63
C PHE A 268 56.79 -4.15 9.08
N GLY A 269 57.37 -5.07 9.85
CA GLY A 269 58.10 -4.77 11.08
C GLY A 269 58.82 -6.00 11.63
N GLY A 270 60.08 -6.21 11.22
CA GLY A 270 61.03 -7.13 11.84
C GLY A 270 61.64 -8.14 10.86
N GLY A 271 62.96 -8.29 10.71
CA GLY A 271 64.09 -7.60 11.33
C GLY A 271 65.41 -8.35 11.06
N LYS A 272 66.50 -7.58 11.11
CA LYS A 272 67.87 -7.91 11.57
C LYS A 272 68.82 -8.82 10.75
N ARG A 273 70.01 -8.23 10.55
CA ARG A 273 71.38 -8.77 10.73
C ARG A 273 71.93 -9.78 9.71
N SER A 274 72.82 -9.28 8.86
CA SER A 274 74.27 -9.52 8.90
C SER A 274 74.97 -8.49 8.02
#